data_AF-A0A9W4GPQ3-F1
#
_entry.id   AF-A0A9W4GPQ3-F1
#
_cell.length_a   1.000
_cell.length_b   1.000
_cell.length_c   1.000
_cell.angle_alpha   90.00
_cell.angle_beta   90.00
_cell.angle_gamma   90.00
#
_symmetry.space_group_name_H-M   'P 1'
#
loop_
_entity.id
_entity.type
_entity.pdbx_description
1 polymer ?
#
loop_
_entity_poly.entity_id
_entity_poly.type
_entity_poly.pdbx_seq_one_letter_code
_entity_poly.pdbx_strand_id
1 'polypeptide(L)'
;MLQQIAMLDQVSMGTPARIDGTSTTHYSGSLGRDALTLRMAANIRQQVTAMSNGLGGLDADVWVDRAGRVVHTRTTCNLENQSATVTMTLSDLGRPVTVAAPTAVAVAPATTISGILPG
;
A
#
# COMPACT_ATOMS: atom_id res chain seq x y z
N MET A 1 1.51 1.00 -3.65
CA MET A 1 1.44 -0.10 -2.66
C MET A 1 2.00 -1.43 -3.15
N LEU A 2 1.51 -2.04 -4.22
CA LEU A 2 2.04 -3.37 -4.65
C LEU A 2 3.55 -3.37 -4.94
N GLN A 3 4.08 -2.31 -5.54
CA GLN A 3 5.53 -2.14 -5.74
C GLN A 3 6.31 -2.06 -4.42
N GLN A 4 5.72 -1.46 -3.38
CA GLN A 4 6.34 -1.38 -2.06
C GLN A 4 6.34 -2.76 -1.41
N ILE A 5 5.23 -3.50 -1.49
CA ILE A 5 5.11 -4.89 -1.00
C ILE A 5 6.10 -5.83 -1.69
N ALA A 6 6.42 -5.60 -2.97
CA ALA A 6 7.45 -6.37 -3.68
C ALA A 6 8.88 -6.15 -3.13
N MET A 7 9.10 -5.14 -2.30
CA MET A 7 10.37 -4.85 -1.63
C MET A 7 10.42 -5.40 -0.19
N LEU A 8 9.47 -6.27 0.19
CA LEU A 8 9.45 -6.92 1.49
C LEU A 8 10.76 -7.68 1.76
N ASP A 9 11.33 -7.44 2.94
CA ASP A 9 12.47 -8.17 3.48
C ASP A 9 12.04 -8.94 4.74
N GLN A 10 12.81 -9.96 5.12
CA GLN A 10 12.55 -10.85 6.25
C GLN A 10 11.17 -11.51 6.16
N VAL A 11 10.82 -11.97 4.96
CA VAL A 11 9.50 -12.53 4.67
C VAL A 11 9.31 -13.84 5.43
N SER A 12 8.19 -13.91 6.17
CA SER A 12 7.74 -15.11 6.85
C SER A 12 6.34 -15.49 6.40
N MET A 13 6.06 -16.79 6.36
CA MET A 13 4.72 -17.29 6.08
C MET A 13 3.91 -17.34 7.37
N GLY A 14 2.77 -16.67 7.36
CA GLY A 14 1.81 -16.67 8.47
C GLY A 14 0.76 -17.76 8.34
N THR A 15 -0.21 -17.73 9.25
CA THR A 15 -1.33 -18.67 9.23
C THR A 15 -2.23 -18.40 8.02
N PRO A 16 -2.66 -19.44 7.28
CA PRO A 16 -3.62 -19.28 6.20
C PRO A 16 -4.89 -18.57 6.67
N ALA A 17 -5.39 -17.64 5.87
CA ALA A 17 -6.57 -16.84 6.20
C ALA A 17 -7.58 -16.89 5.05
N ARG A 18 -8.84 -16.57 5.36
CA ARG A 18 -9.84 -16.27 4.33
C ARG A 18 -10.10 -14.77 4.31
N ILE A 19 -9.86 -14.13 3.17
CA ILE A 19 -10.21 -12.73 2.93
C ILE A 19 -11.37 -12.72 1.94
N ASP A 20 -12.48 -12.10 2.32
CA ASP A 20 -13.70 -12.02 1.51
C ASP A 20 -14.13 -13.38 0.92
N GLY A 21 -14.07 -14.43 1.74
CA GLY A 21 -14.40 -15.81 1.37
C GLY A 21 -13.33 -16.56 0.57
N THR A 22 -12.32 -15.85 0.04
CA THR A 22 -11.21 -16.41 -0.74
C THR A 22 -10.16 -17.02 0.19
N SER A 23 -9.76 -18.27 -0.06
CA SER A 23 -8.65 -18.92 0.64
C SER A 23 -7.33 -18.27 0.24
N THR A 24 -6.54 -17.83 1.21
CA THR A 24 -5.28 -17.12 0.97
C THR A 24 -4.13 -17.67 1.80
N THR A 25 -2.92 -17.52 1.27
CA THR A 25 -1.68 -17.66 2.03
C THR A 25 -1.26 -16.29 2.53
N HIS A 26 -1.00 -16.18 3.82
CA HIS A 26 -0.54 -14.95 4.47
C HIS A 26 0.99 -14.93 4.52
N TYR A 27 1.58 -13.79 4.16
CA TYR A 27 2.99 -13.50 4.36
C TYR A 27 3.11 -12.18 5.11
N SER A 28 4.11 -12.09 5.97
CA SER A 28 4.48 -10.86 6.67
C SER A 28 5.96 -10.57 6.46
N GLY A 29 6.34 -9.30 6.62
CA GLY A 29 7.73 -8.90 6.63
C GLY A 29 7.85 -7.40 6.89
N SER A 30 9.05 -6.89 6.66
CA SER A 30 9.38 -5.49 6.89
C SER A 30 9.68 -4.76 5.59
N LEU A 31 9.34 -3.47 5.55
CA LEU A 31 9.64 -2.56 4.47
C LEU A 31 10.66 -1.53 4.93
N GLY A 32 11.73 -1.42 4.15
CA GLY A 32 12.75 -0.40 4.35
C GLY A 32 12.27 1.01 3.97
N ARG A 33 13.11 1.98 4.29
CA ARG A 33 12.89 3.42 4.03
C ARG A 33 12.63 3.76 2.55
N ASP A 34 13.21 3.00 1.63
CA ASP A 34 13.03 3.23 0.20
C ASP A 34 11.61 2.89 -0.25
N ALA A 35 11.04 1.81 0.30
CA ALA A 35 9.63 1.47 0.07
C ALA A 35 8.70 2.53 0.67
N LEU A 36 9.03 3.08 1.84
CA LEU A 36 8.30 4.16 2.50
C LEU A 36 8.16 5.43 1.66
N THR A 37 9.23 5.82 0.98
CA THR A 37 9.29 7.08 0.22
C THR A 37 8.97 6.93 -1.26
N LEU A 38 8.72 5.69 -1.70
CA LEU A 38 8.39 5.36 -3.07
C LEU A 38 7.11 6.10 -3.50
N ARG A 39 7.17 6.80 -4.63
CA ARG A 39 6.05 7.54 -5.25
C ARG A 39 5.44 8.67 -4.43
N MET A 40 6.03 9.03 -3.29
CA MET A 40 5.72 10.29 -2.62
C MET A 40 6.19 11.48 -3.47
N ALA A 41 5.39 12.55 -3.48
CA ALA A 41 5.83 13.84 -4.01
C ALA A 41 7.08 14.35 -3.25
N ALA A 42 7.93 15.13 -3.92
CA ALA A 42 9.24 15.52 -3.39
C ALA A 42 9.16 16.24 -2.02
N ASN A 43 8.17 17.11 -1.85
CA ASN A 43 7.92 17.81 -0.58
C ASN A 43 7.53 16.85 0.55
N ILE A 44 6.68 15.86 0.26
CA ILE A 44 6.26 14.83 1.23
C ILE A 44 7.44 13.92 1.58
N ARG A 45 8.26 13.53 0.60
CA ARG A 45 9.47 12.72 0.83
C ARG A 45 10.46 13.43 1.76
N GLN A 46 10.66 14.73 1.59
CA GLN A 46 11.53 15.54 2.45
C GLN A 46 10.98 15.60 3.88
N GLN A 47 9.67 15.80 4.06
CA GLN A 47 9.03 15.79 5.38
C GLN A 47 9.21 14.43 6.10
N VAL A 48 8.92 13.32 5.41
CA VAL A 48 9.09 11.96 5.95
C VAL A 48 10.57 11.67 6.26
N THR A 49 11.49 12.14 5.42
CA THR A 49 12.94 12.04 5.67
C THR A 49 13.37 12.83 6.90
N ALA A 50 12.84 14.03 7.12
CA ALA A 50 13.15 14.82 8.31
C ALA A 50 12.61 14.16 9.60
N MET A 51 11.48 13.45 9.51
CA MET A 51 10.87 12.71 10.63
C MET A 51 11.50 11.33 10.86
N SER A 52 12.28 10.81 9.89
CA SER A 52 12.74 9.42 9.85
C SER A 52 13.73 9.00 10.94
N ASN A 53 14.32 9.95 11.69
CA ASN A 53 15.21 9.61 12.80
C ASN A 53 14.49 8.88 13.96
N GLY A 54 13.14 8.88 13.98
CA GLY A 54 12.31 8.14 14.94
C GLY A 54 11.25 7.20 14.30
N LEU A 55 11.30 6.98 12.98
CA LEU A 55 10.40 6.03 12.33
C LEU A 55 10.91 4.60 12.56
N GLY A 56 10.13 3.78 13.26
CA GLY A 56 10.31 2.34 13.22
C GLY A 56 10.15 1.84 11.78
N GLY A 57 10.71 0.66 11.48
CA GLY A 57 10.46 -0.01 10.20
C GLY A 57 8.96 -0.13 9.91
N LEU A 58 8.60 -0.24 8.63
CA LEU A 58 7.21 -0.54 8.27
C LEU A 58 7.00 -2.03 8.33
N ASP A 59 5.98 -2.47 9.08
CA ASP A 59 5.52 -3.84 9.00
C ASP A 59 4.48 -3.95 7.90
N ALA A 60 4.57 -4.99 7.09
CA ALA A 60 3.59 -5.26 6.05
C ALA A 60 3.18 -6.73 6.02
N ASP A 61 1.88 -6.91 5.82
CA ASP A 61 1.21 -8.18 5.60
C ASP A 61 0.65 -8.21 4.18
N VAL A 62 0.76 -9.36 3.52
CA VAL A 62 0.19 -9.62 2.21
C VAL A 62 -0.53 -10.96 2.19
N TRP A 63 -1.71 -10.98 1.56
CA TRP A 63 -2.49 -12.18 1.35
C TRP A 63 -2.57 -12.49 -0.14
N VAL A 64 -2.16 -13.70 -0.48
CA VAL A 64 -2.07 -14.18 -1.86
C VAL A 64 -3.07 -15.31 -2.05
N ASP A 65 -3.89 -15.24 -3.10
CA ASP A 65 -4.85 -16.29 -3.44
C ASP A 65 -4.16 -17.52 -4.07
N ARG A 66 -4.92 -18.59 -4.28
CA ARG A 66 -4.40 -19.83 -4.89
C ARG A 66 -3.89 -19.65 -6.33
N ALA A 67 -4.29 -18.58 -7.02
CA ALA A 67 -3.80 -18.24 -8.35
C ALA A 67 -2.52 -17.40 -8.31
N GLY A 68 -1.95 -17.14 -7.12
CA GLY A 68 -0.74 -16.35 -6.95
C GLY A 68 -0.97 -14.84 -7.01
N ARG A 69 -2.23 -14.38 -6.89
CA ARG A 69 -2.56 -12.96 -6.97
C ARG A 69 -2.66 -12.34 -5.58
N VAL A 70 -2.11 -11.14 -5.42
CA VAL A 70 -2.32 -10.36 -4.20
C VAL A 70 -3.76 -9.88 -4.13
N VAL A 71 -4.48 -10.26 -3.07
CA VAL A 71 -5.89 -9.89 -2.86
C VAL A 71 -6.09 -8.99 -1.66
N HIS A 72 -5.12 -8.93 -0.75
CA HIS A 72 -5.15 -8.03 0.39
C HIS A 72 -3.72 -7.64 0.79
N THR A 73 -3.56 -6.41 1.26
CA THR A 73 -2.33 -5.93 1.88
C THR A 73 -2.68 -5.07 3.08
N ARG A 74 -1.90 -5.19 4.15
CA ARG A 74 -1.95 -4.30 5.30
C ARG A 74 -0.54 -3.81 5.57
N THR A 75 -0.39 -2.52 5.81
CA THR A 75 0.89 -1.92 6.14
C THR A 75 0.71 -1.04 7.36
N THR A 76 1.56 -1.23 8.35
CA THR A 76 1.53 -0.47 9.61
C THR A 76 2.83 0.32 9.72
N CYS A 77 2.69 1.63 9.84
CA CYS A 77 3.77 2.54 10.16
C CYS A 77 3.64 2.93 11.63
N ASN A 78 4.63 2.59 12.44
CA ASN A 78 4.70 3.00 13.83
C ASN A 78 5.59 4.25 13.94
N LEU A 79 4.98 5.37 14.30
CA LEU A 79 5.65 6.58 14.76
C LEU A 79 5.67 6.56 16.29
N GLU A 80 6.66 7.20 16.92
CA GLU A 80 6.93 7.14 18.37
C GLU A 80 5.68 7.05 19.27
N ASN A 81 4.68 7.91 19.03
CA ASN A 81 3.43 7.94 19.81
C ASN A 81 2.16 7.68 18.98
N GLN A 82 2.28 7.28 17.71
CA GLN A 82 1.14 7.13 16.80
C GLN A 82 1.37 6.00 15.81
N SER A 83 0.37 5.17 15.54
CA SER A 83 0.41 4.21 14.44
C SER A 83 -0.54 4.62 13.32
N ALA A 84 -0.09 4.44 12.09
CA ALA A 84 -0.89 4.61 10.89
C ALA A 84 -0.95 3.27 10.15
N THR A 85 -2.17 2.74 9.98
CA THR A 85 -2.39 1.51 9.22
C THR A 85 -3.08 1.82 7.90
N VAL A 86 -2.50 1.34 6.81
CA VAL A 86 -3.13 1.36 5.48
C VAL A 86 -3.51 -0.06 5.13
N THR A 87 -4.77 -0.27 4.75
CA THR A 87 -5.28 -1.56 4.31
C THR A 87 -5.83 -1.41 2.89
N MET A 88 -5.50 -2.36 2.01
CA MET A 88 -5.96 -2.39 0.63
C MET A 88 -6.47 -3.78 0.29
N THR A 89 -7.68 -3.86 -0.24
CA THR A 89 -8.26 -5.08 -0.80
C THR A 89 -8.31 -4.94 -2.32
N LEU A 90 -7.89 -5.97 -3.05
CA LEU A 90 -7.97 -6.02 -4.50
C LEU A 90 -8.96 -7.11 -4.91
N SER A 91 -10.04 -6.69 -5.54
CA SER A 91 -11.08 -7.56 -6.10
C SER A 91 -11.15 -7.40 -7.61
N ASP A 92 -11.93 -8.28 -8.25
CA ASP A 92 -12.29 -8.17 -9.68
C ASP A 92 -11.07 -8.06 -10.63
N LEU A 93 -9.95 -8.67 -10.23
CA LEU A 93 -8.70 -8.65 -10.97
C LEU A 93 -8.89 -9.20 -12.39
N GLY A 94 -8.48 -8.40 -13.39
CA GLY A 94 -8.60 -8.74 -14.81
C GLY A 94 -9.96 -8.45 -15.42
N ARG A 95 -10.92 -7.90 -14.67
CA ARG A 95 -12.21 -7.49 -15.22
C ARG A 95 -12.10 -6.13 -15.93
N PRO A 96 -12.76 -5.95 -17.09
CA PRO A 96 -12.84 -4.65 -17.75
C PRO A 96 -13.49 -3.60 -16.85
N VAL A 97 -12.94 -2.38 -16.85
CA VAL A 97 -13.49 -1.24 -16.13
C VAL A 97 -14.12 -0.28 -17.14
N THR A 98 -15.38 0.07 -16.93
CA THR A 98 -16.08 1.10 -17.72
C THR A 98 -16.08 2.41 -16.95
N VAL A 99 -15.59 3.48 -17.57
CA VAL A 99 -15.50 4.83 -16.97
C VAL A 99 -16.35 5.80 -17.77
N ALA A 100 -17.17 6.60 -17.10
CA ALA A 100 -17.86 7.74 -17.68
C ALA A 100 -17.06 9.02 -17.41
N ALA A 101 -16.91 9.88 -18.42
CA ALA A 101 -16.24 11.16 -18.25
C ALA A 101 -17.07 12.07 -17.32
N PRO A 102 -16.46 12.69 -16.29
CA PRO A 102 -17.14 13.70 -15.48
C PRO A 102 -17.49 14.91 -16.35
N THR A 103 -18.56 15.63 -15.98
CA THR A 103 -18.94 16.87 -16.66
C THR A 103 -17.82 17.90 -16.49
N ALA A 104 -17.63 18.79 -17.47
CA ALA A 104 -16.49 19.72 -17.49
C ALA A 104 -16.38 20.65 -16.26
N VAL A 105 -17.50 20.88 -15.56
CA VAL A 105 -17.56 21.68 -14.32
C VAL A 105 -17.01 20.92 -13.09
N ALA A 106 -16.86 19.59 -13.19
CA ALA A 106 -16.39 18.71 -12.12
C ALA A 106 -14.92 18.25 -12.29
N VAL A 107 -14.14 18.90 -13.15
CA VAL A 107 -12.75 18.52 -13.43
C VAL A 107 -11.78 19.53 -12.82
N ALA A 108 -10.91 19.06 -11.93
CA ALA A 108 -9.73 19.82 -11.48
C ALA A 108 -8.48 19.32 -12.24
N PRO A 109 -7.54 20.22 -12.63
CA PRO A 109 -6.30 19.81 -13.26
C PRO A 109 -5.49 18.87 -12.35
N ALA A 110 -4.96 17.77 -12.89
CA ALA A 110 -4.17 16.81 -12.11
C ALA A 110 -2.96 17.45 -11.39
N THR A 111 -2.47 18.58 -11.90
CA THR A 111 -1.41 19.41 -11.30
C THR A 111 -1.79 20.07 -9.98
N THR A 112 -3.07 20.06 -9.60
CA THR A 112 -3.56 20.61 -8.32
C THR A 112 -3.68 19.56 -7.20
N ILE A 113 -3.48 18.27 -7.50
CA ILE A 113 -3.58 17.19 -6.51
C ILE A 113 -2.26 17.09 -5.73
N SER A 114 -2.24 17.60 -4.50
CA SER A 114 -1.16 17.35 -3.55
C SER A 114 -1.49 16.15 -2.68
N GLY A 115 -0.65 15.10 -2.69
CA GLY A 115 -0.85 13.91 -1.85
C GLY A 115 -0.14 12.66 -2.38
N ILE A 116 -0.38 11.53 -1.73
CA ILE A 116 0.03 10.20 -2.20
C ILE A 116 -0.95 9.80 -3.30
N LEU A 117 -0.46 9.60 -4.53
CA LEU A 117 -1.27 9.02 -5.60
C LEU A 117 -1.39 7.50 -5.34
N PRO A 118 -2.59 6.97 -5.07
CA PRO A 118 -2.78 5.53 -5.00
C PRO A 118 -2.69 4.98 -6.42
N GLY A 119 -1.56 4.38 -6.76
CA GLY A 119 -1.34 3.62 -7.99
C GLY A 119 -0.04 2.83 -7.95
#